data_AF-A0A6A7RX10-F1
#
_entry.id   AF-A0A6A7RX10-F1
#
_cell.length_a   1.000
_cell.length_b   1.000
_cell.length_c   1.000
_cell.angle_alpha   90.00
_cell.angle_beta   90.00
_cell.angle_gamma   90.00
#
_symmetry.space_group_name_H-M   'P 1'
#
loop_
_entity.id
_entity.type
_entity.pdbx_description
1 polymer ?
#
loop_
_entity_poly.entity_id
_entity_poly.type
_entity_poly.pdbx_seq_one_letter_code
_entity_poly.pdbx_strand_id
1 'polypeptide(L)'
;MFQPKLALAALTLEAAAWAALLLGSSSDAALLAYLGAHAAASFLLARVAIVFLPASGKRVPVLLLLAGTGFAVPILGFVAVILGVLMLHSLPPAKAESLFAALSLPELDSRQRAGKGFRQAGMRSFISNERAPVAARQRALVALQEVPGHIASPLLRGVLTDASEDIRLLAYGMLDSKEKVINDDIHRASQSYQTAAAGSAARGEAAARLADLYWELVYQELAQGDLRTHALRESLRFTRMALAAAAESADDAALHLRHGRLLQALSQPEEARLAYARALALGMPKTRIVPYLAEVAFATGDYDEVRALMGDLDNWQSLPRLQPVIAYWSRT
;
A
#
# COMPACT_ATOMS: atom_id res chain seq x y z
N MET A 1 -7.93 -45.87 13.58
CA MET A 1 -8.84 -47.02 13.66
C MET A 1 -8.42 -47.85 14.87
N PHE A 2 -9.26 -47.94 15.90
CA PHE A 2 -8.95 -48.70 17.11
C PHE A 2 -8.85 -50.19 16.79
N GLN A 3 -7.77 -50.86 17.19
CA GLN A 3 -7.55 -52.29 16.95
C GLN A 3 -7.58 -53.06 18.27
N PRO A 4 -8.75 -53.59 18.70
CA PRO A 4 -8.90 -54.26 20.00
C PRO A 4 -8.01 -55.50 20.15
N LYS A 5 -7.66 -56.13 19.03
CA LYS A 5 -6.73 -57.28 18.98
C LYS A 5 -5.35 -56.94 19.52
N LEU A 6 -4.85 -55.72 19.31
CA LEU A 6 -3.54 -55.29 19.81
C LEU A 6 -3.54 -55.04 21.31
N ALA A 7 -4.65 -54.52 21.86
CA ALA A 7 -4.80 -54.31 23.30
C ALA A 7 -4.88 -55.66 24.04
N LEU A 8 -5.64 -56.62 23.51
CA LEU A 8 -5.74 -57.96 24.06
C LEU A 8 -4.40 -58.69 23.97
N ALA A 9 -3.69 -58.56 22.84
CA ALA A 9 -2.34 -59.10 22.68
C ALA A 9 -1.36 -58.54 23.73
N ALA A 10 -1.37 -57.23 23.97
CA ALA A 10 -0.52 -56.60 24.99
C ALA A 10 -0.79 -57.16 26.40
N LEU A 11 -2.06 -57.31 26.79
CA LEU A 11 -2.45 -57.89 28.08
C LEU A 11 -2.06 -59.36 28.21
N THR A 12 -2.29 -60.17 27.17
CA THR A 12 -1.91 -61.59 27.18
C THR A 12 -0.41 -61.78 27.26
N LEU A 13 0.36 -60.92 26.60
CA LEU A 13 1.81 -61.00 26.56
C LEU A 13 2.43 -60.55 27.88
N GLU A 14 1.87 -59.53 28.52
CA GLU A 14 2.25 -59.12 29.88
C GLU A 14 1.94 -60.23 30.90
N ALA A 15 0.74 -60.83 30.84
CA ALA A 15 0.37 -61.94 31.71
C ALA A 15 1.26 -63.18 31.50
N ALA A 16 1.58 -63.49 30.23
CA ALA A 16 2.49 -64.58 29.89
C ALA A 16 3.93 -64.31 30.37
N ALA A 17 4.40 -63.06 30.29
CA ALA A 17 5.71 -62.67 30.79
C ALA A 17 5.81 -62.88 32.31
N TRP A 18 4.83 -62.42 33.07
CA TRP A 18 4.77 -62.63 34.52
C TRP A 18 4.62 -64.10 34.89
N ALA A 19 3.80 -64.87 34.17
CA ALA A 19 3.67 -66.31 34.40
C ALA A 19 4.99 -67.05 34.12
N ALA A 20 5.70 -66.71 33.03
CA ALA A 20 7.00 -67.30 32.72
C ALA A 20 8.08 -66.95 33.75
N LEU A 21 8.04 -65.74 34.32
CA LEU A 21 8.97 -65.32 35.37
C LEU A 21 8.67 -65.97 36.73
N LEU A 22 7.40 -66.16 37.08
CA LEU A 22 6.97 -66.72 38.37
C LEU A 22 7.00 -68.25 38.42
N LEU A 23 6.75 -68.93 37.29
CA LEU A 23 6.77 -70.40 37.19
C LEU A 23 8.09 -70.95 36.62
N GLY A 24 8.95 -70.10 36.07
CA GLY A 24 10.23 -70.49 35.47
C GLY A 24 11.35 -70.66 36.48
N SER A 25 12.37 -71.45 36.11
CA SER A 25 13.63 -71.51 36.86
C SER A 25 14.41 -70.20 36.77
N SER A 26 15.16 -69.87 37.82
CA SER A 26 15.98 -68.64 37.95
C SER A 26 17.17 -68.65 36.97
N SER A 27 16.90 -68.49 35.68
CA SER A 27 17.89 -68.46 34.61
C SER A 27 17.88 -67.11 33.89
N ASP A 28 19.06 -66.66 33.45
CA ASP A 28 19.20 -65.40 32.70
C ASP A 28 18.36 -65.39 31.42
N ALA A 29 18.14 -66.57 30.82
CA ALA A 29 17.27 -66.75 29.65
C ALA A 29 15.80 -66.41 29.96
N ALA A 30 15.30 -66.77 31.15
CA ALA A 30 13.93 -66.43 31.57
C ALA A 30 13.76 -64.92 31.78
N LEU A 31 14.78 -64.26 32.34
CA LEU A 31 14.79 -62.81 32.51
C LEU A 31 14.82 -62.08 31.16
N LEU A 32 15.65 -62.52 30.22
CA LEU A 32 15.69 -61.94 28.86
C LEU A 32 14.37 -62.14 28.11
N ALA A 33 13.76 -63.31 28.23
CA ALA A 33 12.45 -63.59 27.64
C ALA A 33 11.36 -62.69 28.25
N TYR A 34 11.38 -62.49 29.58
CA TYR A 34 10.50 -61.56 30.27
C TYR A 34 10.67 -60.12 29.77
N LEU A 35 11.91 -59.61 29.72
CA LEU A 35 12.19 -58.24 29.27
C LEU A 35 11.78 -58.03 27.81
N GLY A 36 12.02 -59.02 26.93
CA GLY A 36 11.60 -58.99 25.54
C GLY A 36 10.07 -58.95 25.39
N ALA A 37 9.37 -59.79 26.14
CA ALA A 37 7.91 -59.78 26.17
C ALA A 37 7.38 -58.44 26.74
N HIS A 38 7.87 -58.00 27.89
CA HIS A 38 7.45 -56.74 28.50
C HIS A 38 7.68 -55.51 27.59
N ALA A 39 8.81 -55.46 26.86
CA ALA A 39 9.08 -54.43 25.87
C ALA A 39 8.05 -54.44 24.72
N ALA A 40 7.71 -55.62 24.20
CA ALA A 40 6.71 -55.76 23.14
C ALA A 40 5.30 -55.37 23.63
N ALA A 41 4.92 -55.77 24.85
CA ALA A 41 3.64 -55.38 25.46
C ALA A 41 3.56 -53.85 25.65
N SER A 42 4.64 -53.23 26.15
CA SER A 42 4.73 -51.78 26.36
C SER A 42 4.61 -50.99 25.05
N PHE A 43 5.26 -51.46 23.98
CA PHE A 43 5.16 -50.85 22.66
C PHE A 43 3.75 -50.97 22.07
N LEU A 44 3.11 -52.13 22.21
CA LEU A 44 1.74 -52.35 21.76
C LEU A 44 0.74 -51.46 22.52
N LEU A 45 0.91 -51.31 23.84
CA LEU A 45 0.10 -50.39 24.64
C LEU A 45 0.25 -48.95 24.14
N ALA A 46 1.49 -48.49 23.92
CA ALA A 46 1.77 -47.14 23.41
C ALA A 46 1.13 -46.89 22.02
N ARG A 47 1.16 -47.90 21.13
CA ARG A 47 0.51 -47.86 19.81
C ARG A 47 -1.01 -47.75 19.89
N VAL A 48 -1.64 -48.36 20.88
CA VAL A 48 -3.09 -48.23 21.12
C VAL A 48 -3.40 -46.86 21.74
N ALA A 49 -2.64 -46.45 22.76
CA ALA A 49 -2.80 -45.19 23.48
C ALA A 49 -2.70 -43.95 22.58
N ILE A 50 -1.77 -43.93 21.62
CA ILE A 50 -1.57 -42.78 20.72
C ILE A 50 -2.76 -42.50 19.78
N VAL A 51 -3.67 -43.46 19.59
CA VAL A 51 -4.88 -43.27 18.79
C VAL A 51 -5.91 -42.40 19.52
N PHE A 52 -5.88 -42.40 20.85
CA PHE A 52 -6.79 -41.60 21.69
C PHE A 52 -6.28 -40.18 21.95
N LEU A 53 -5.04 -39.89 21.54
CA LEU A 53 -4.41 -38.58 21.63
C LEU A 53 -4.77 -37.71 20.41
N PRO A 54 -4.96 -36.39 20.58
CA PRO A 54 -5.23 -35.49 19.46
C PRO A 54 -4.07 -35.52 18.46
N ALA A 55 -4.40 -35.35 17.18
CA ALA A 55 -3.41 -35.42 16.11
C ALA A 55 -2.42 -34.24 16.19
N SER A 56 -1.27 -34.47 16.82
CA SER A 56 -0.14 -33.54 16.81
C SER A 56 0.85 -33.88 15.71
N GLY A 57 1.61 -32.88 15.23
CA GLY A 57 2.68 -33.09 14.24
C GLY A 57 3.89 -33.90 14.76
N LYS A 58 3.91 -34.28 16.06
CA LYS A 58 5.05 -34.93 16.72
C LYS A 58 4.67 -36.32 17.28
N ARG A 59 4.17 -37.23 16.43
CA ARG A 59 3.68 -38.56 16.87
C ARG A 59 4.79 -39.52 17.35
N VAL A 60 5.95 -39.51 16.71
CA VAL A 60 7.07 -40.42 17.05
C VAL A 60 7.60 -40.21 18.49
N PRO A 61 7.93 -38.98 18.94
CA PRO A 61 8.44 -38.80 20.30
C PRO A 61 7.39 -39.12 21.38
N VAL A 62 6.11 -38.86 21.12
CA VAL A 62 5.01 -39.24 22.04
C VAL A 62 4.91 -40.75 22.17
N LEU A 63 5.02 -41.48 21.07
CA LEU A 63 5.00 -42.94 21.08
C LEU A 63 6.17 -43.51 21.90
N LEU A 64 7.38 -42.99 21.69
CA LEU A 64 8.57 -43.40 22.45
C LEU A 64 8.44 -43.10 23.94
N LEU A 65 7.88 -41.94 24.30
CA LEU A 65 7.61 -41.59 25.70
C LEU A 65 6.64 -42.58 26.35
N LEU A 66 5.52 -42.90 25.71
CA LEU A 66 4.54 -43.85 26.25
C LEU A 66 5.12 -45.26 26.37
N ALA A 67 5.86 -45.71 25.35
CA ALA A 67 6.50 -47.03 25.38
C ALA A 67 7.60 -47.10 26.46
N GLY A 68 8.40 -46.05 26.60
CA GLY A 68 9.44 -45.95 27.62
C GLY A 68 8.87 -45.95 29.04
N THR A 69 7.81 -45.18 29.29
CA THR A 69 7.12 -45.15 30.59
C THR A 69 6.48 -46.50 30.92
N GLY A 70 5.89 -47.18 29.93
CA GLY A 70 5.34 -48.52 30.10
C GLY A 70 6.40 -49.57 30.48
N PHE A 71 7.59 -49.47 29.86
CA PHE A 71 8.69 -50.42 30.06
C PHE A 71 9.50 -50.18 31.33
N ALA A 72 9.67 -48.93 31.76
CA ALA A 72 10.55 -48.56 32.88
C ALA A 72 10.07 -49.09 34.24
N VAL A 73 8.75 -49.20 34.43
CA VAL A 73 8.16 -49.73 35.65
C VAL A 73 7.09 -50.74 35.28
N PRO A 74 7.35 -52.05 35.40
CA PRO A 74 6.36 -53.07 35.10
C PRO A 74 5.08 -52.88 35.92
N ILE A 75 3.92 -53.16 35.31
CA ILE A 75 2.57 -52.97 35.87
C ILE A 75 2.20 -51.50 36.13
N LEU A 76 2.98 -50.75 36.92
CA LEU A 76 2.71 -49.35 37.25
C LEU A 76 2.83 -48.43 36.02
N GLY A 77 3.77 -48.70 35.12
CA GLY A 77 3.91 -47.98 33.85
C GLY A 77 2.71 -48.14 32.93
N PHE A 78 2.09 -49.33 32.90
CA PHE A 78 0.86 -49.57 32.16
C PHE A 78 -0.30 -48.73 32.72
N VAL A 79 -0.46 -48.75 34.04
CA VAL A 79 -1.48 -47.94 34.74
C VAL A 79 -1.25 -46.45 34.49
N ALA A 80 0.00 -45.99 34.57
CA ALA A 80 0.37 -44.59 34.34
C ALA A 80 0.05 -44.13 32.92
N VAL A 81 0.33 -44.96 31.90
CA VAL A 81 0.00 -44.66 30.50
C VAL A 81 -1.52 -44.56 30.30
N ILE A 82 -2.30 -45.51 30.84
CA ILE A 82 -3.76 -45.50 30.72
C ILE A 82 -4.37 -44.28 31.41
N LEU A 83 -3.95 -44.03 32.66
CA LEU A 83 -4.46 -42.91 33.45
C LEU A 83 -4.05 -41.56 32.86
N GLY A 84 -2.83 -41.45 32.34
CA GLY A 84 -2.33 -40.25 31.68
C GLY A 84 -3.12 -39.88 30.42
N VAL A 85 -3.48 -40.88 29.60
CA VAL A 85 -4.35 -40.65 28.43
C VAL A 85 -5.75 -40.22 28.86
N LEU A 86 -6.32 -40.85 29.89
CA LEU A 86 -7.67 -40.51 30.40
C LEU A 86 -7.71 -39.09 30.99
N MET A 87 -6.68 -38.72 31.76
CA MET A 87 -6.52 -37.39 32.35
C MET A 87 -6.41 -36.32 31.25
N LEU A 88 -5.62 -36.60 30.20
CA LEU A 88 -5.46 -35.67 29.09
C LEU A 88 -6.75 -35.50 28.27
N HIS A 89 -7.57 -36.54 28.15
CA HIS A 89 -8.88 -36.44 27.50
C HIS A 89 -9.89 -35.62 28.32
N SER A 90 -9.68 -35.53 29.64
CA SER A 90 -10.55 -34.78 30.57
C SER A 90 -10.17 -33.30 30.66
N LEU A 91 -8.99 -32.92 30.15
CA LEU A 91 -8.55 -31.52 30.09
C LEU A 91 -9.25 -30.80 28.92
N PRO A 92 -9.77 -29.57 29.12
CA PRO A 92 -10.37 -28.79 28.04
C PRO A 92 -9.33 -28.54 26.93
N PRO A 93 -9.73 -28.55 25.65
CA PRO A 93 -8.81 -28.27 24.56
C PRO A 93 -8.18 -26.89 24.75
N ALA A 94 -6.84 -26.83 24.73
CA ALA A 94 -6.13 -25.57 24.79
C ALA A 94 -6.57 -24.71 23.58
N LYS A 95 -7.20 -23.56 23.86
CA LYS A 95 -7.48 -22.57 22.82
C LYS A 95 -6.13 -22.09 22.30
N ALA A 96 -5.89 -22.26 21.00
CA ALA A 96 -4.80 -21.57 20.35
C ALA A 96 -5.04 -20.07 20.52
N GLU A 97 -4.13 -19.37 21.22
CA GLU A 97 -4.16 -17.92 21.24
C GLU A 97 -4.01 -17.43 19.81
N SER A 98 -5.10 -16.91 19.24
CA SER A 98 -5.02 -16.17 18.00
C SER A 98 -4.27 -14.88 18.29
N LEU A 99 -3.10 -14.70 17.68
CA LEU A 99 -2.31 -13.45 17.73
C LEU A 99 -3.08 -12.22 17.21
N PHE A 100 -4.30 -12.41 16.69
CA PHE A 100 -5.15 -11.36 16.16
C PHE A 100 -6.53 -11.46 16.78
N ALA A 101 -6.89 -10.44 17.58
CA ALA A 101 -8.25 -10.20 18.03
C ALA A 101 -8.95 -9.28 17.02
N ALA A 102 -10.09 -9.71 16.48
CA ALA A 102 -10.96 -8.82 15.73
C ALA A 102 -11.63 -7.86 16.73
N LEU A 103 -11.08 -6.65 16.86
CA LEU A 103 -11.71 -5.58 17.63
C LEU A 103 -12.87 -5.02 16.80
N SER A 104 -14.03 -4.85 17.44
CA SER A 104 -15.12 -4.06 16.88
C SER A 104 -14.63 -2.64 16.63
N LEU A 105 -14.82 -2.14 15.40
CA LEU A 105 -14.47 -0.76 15.07
C LEU A 105 -15.18 0.20 16.05
N PRO A 106 -14.46 1.12 16.73
CA PRO A 106 -15.10 2.17 17.50
C PRO A 106 -15.98 3.01 16.57
N GLU A 107 -17.01 3.67 17.12
CA GLU A 107 -17.83 4.61 16.37
C GLU A 107 -16.93 5.74 15.85
N LEU A 108 -16.62 5.68 14.55
CA LEU A 108 -15.80 6.68 13.88
C LEU A 108 -16.66 7.93 13.67
N ASP A 109 -16.26 9.04 14.30
CA ASP A 109 -16.83 10.36 14.02
C ASP A 109 -16.65 10.68 12.53
N SER A 110 -17.76 10.90 11.82
CA SER A 110 -17.77 11.26 10.40
C SER A 110 -17.04 12.58 10.12
N ARG A 111 -16.76 13.38 11.15
CA ARG A 111 -16.00 14.64 11.06
C ARG A 111 -14.48 14.47 11.22
N GLN A 112 -14.01 13.32 11.72
CA GLN A 112 -12.58 13.01 11.69
C GLN A 112 -12.19 12.60 10.27
N ARG A 113 -11.66 13.57 9.51
CA ARG A 113 -11.03 13.32 8.22
C ARG A 113 -9.87 12.35 8.41
N ALA A 114 -10.10 11.09 8.10
CA ALA A 114 -9.06 10.09 7.94
C ALA A 114 -7.93 10.67 7.07
N GLY A 115 -6.68 10.52 7.52
CA GLY A 115 -5.50 10.99 6.80
C GLY A 115 -5.57 10.65 5.31
N LYS A 116 -5.28 11.63 4.46
CA LYS A 116 -5.45 11.65 3.00
C LYS A 116 -4.74 10.52 2.22
N GLY A 117 -4.02 9.60 2.87
CA GLY A 117 -3.19 8.58 2.21
C GLY A 117 -3.89 7.26 1.87
N PHE A 118 -4.83 6.78 2.70
CA PHE A 118 -5.25 5.37 2.63
C PHE A 118 -6.27 5.06 1.50
N ARG A 119 -7.03 6.05 1.02
CA ARG A 119 -8.07 5.79 -0.01
C ARG A 119 -7.61 5.98 -1.46
N GLN A 120 -6.52 6.72 -1.71
CA GLN A 120 -6.09 7.03 -3.08
C GLN A 120 -5.25 5.91 -3.71
N ALA A 121 -4.35 5.28 -2.94
CA ALA A 121 -3.50 4.19 -3.43
C ALA A 121 -4.30 2.92 -3.78
N GLY A 122 -5.33 2.60 -2.98
CA GLY A 122 -6.21 1.46 -3.23
C GLY A 122 -7.16 1.68 -4.42
N MET A 123 -7.57 2.92 -4.70
CA MET A 123 -8.52 3.23 -5.77
C MET A 123 -7.96 2.92 -7.16
N ARG A 124 -6.70 3.29 -7.42
CA ARG A 124 -6.03 2.97 -8.69
C ARG A 124 -5.99 1.45 -8.91
N SER A 125 -5.50 0.71 -7.91
CA SER A 125 -5.42 -0.75 -7.93
C SER A 125 -6.79 -1.40 -8.14
N PHE A 126 -7.83 -0.88 -7.50
CA PHE A 126 -9.18 -1.43 -7.60
C PHE A 126 -9.80 -1.16 -8.98
N ILE A 127 -9.70 0.07 -9.46
CA ILE A 127 -10.22 0.47 -10.77
C ILE A 127 -9.50 -0.31 -11.88
N SER A 128 -8.19 -0.54 -11.78
CA SER A 128 -7.44 -1.32 -12.77
C SER A 128 -7.53 -2.84 -12.59
N ASN A 129 -8.25 -3.35 -11.59
CA ASN A 129 -8.35 -4.79 -11.35
C ASN A 129 -9.41 -5.42 -12.25
N GLU A 130 -8.98 -6.00 -13.37
CA GLU A 130 -9.87 -6.69 -14.32
C GLU A 130 -10.64 -7.87 -13.71
N ARG A 131 -10.13 -8.45 -12.62
CA ARG A 131 -10.84 -9.54 -11.91
C ARG A 131 -11.99 -9.05 -11.04
N ALA A 132 -12.08 -7.75 -10.78
CA ALA A 132 -13.18 -7.17 -10.01
C ALA A 132 -14.44 -7.05 -10.87
N PRO A 133 -15.65 -7.23 -10.31
CA PRO A 133 -16.90 -7.09 -11.06
C PRO A 133 -17.01 -5.72 -11.73
N VAL A 134 -17.38 -5.69 -13.03
CA VAL A 134 -17.51 -4.46 -13.83
C VAL A 134 -18.38 -3.41 -13.13
N ALA A 135 -19.55 -3.81 -12.62
CA ALA A 135 -20.45 -2.91 -11.90
C ALA A 135 -19.85 -2.27 -10.63
N ALA A 136 -18.89 -2.94 -9.97
CA ALA A 136 -18.19 -2.37 -8.83
C ALA A 136 -17.12 -1.37 -9.27
N ARG A 137 -16.41 -1.67 -10.36
CA ARG A 137 -15.42 -0.78 -10.98
C ARG A 137 -16.07 0.48 -11.57
N GLN A 138 -17.22 0.36 -12.21
CA GLN A 138 -18.02 1.50 -12.68
C GLN A 138 -18.40 2.44 -11.53
N ARG A 139 -18.90 1.90 -10.41
CA ARG A 139 -19.21 2.72 -9.22
C ARG A 139 -17.97 3.43 -8.68
N ALA A 140 -16.81 2.78 -8.71
CA ALA A 140 -15.55 3.42 -8.32
C ALA A 140 -15.14 4.54 -9.30
N LEU A 141 -15.36 4.37 -10.61
CA LEU A 141 -15.13 5.44 -11.60
C LEU A 141 -16.06 6.62 -11.37
N VAL A 142 -17.36 6.39 -11.13
CA VAL A 142 -18.32 7.47 -10.82
C VAL A 142 -17.89 8.24 -9.57
N ALA A 143 -17.34 7.57 -8.55
CA ALA A 143 -16.82 8.24 -7.36
C ALA A 143 -15.64 9.19 -7.66
N LEU A 144 -14.95 9.06 -8.80
CA LEU A 144 -13.92 10.01 -9.23
C LEU A 144 -14.46 11.35 -9.72
N GLN A 145 -15.78 11.50 -9.92
CA GLN A 145 -16.38 12.78 -10.32
C GLN A 145 -16.10 13.89 -9.31
N GLU A 146 -16.17 13.57 -8.02
CA GLU A 146 -15.92 14.48 -6.89
C GLU A 146 -14.42 14.65 -6.56
N VAL A 147 -13.56 13.89 -7.23
CA VAL A 147 -12.10 13.95 -7.01
C VAL A 147 -11.50 15.06 -7.88
N PRO A 148 -10.52 15.84 -7.37
CA PRO A 148 -9.84 16.86 -8.17
C PRO A 148 -9.28 16.32 -9.48
N GLY A 149 -9.41 17.09 -10.57
CA GLY A 149 -9.04 16.64 -11.93
C GLY A 149 -7.61 16.12 -12.06
N HIS A 150 -6.64 16.79 -11.46
CA HIS A 150 -5.23 16.35 -11.47
C HIS A 150 -4.98 14.99 -10.81
N ILE A 151 -5.91 14.49 -10.00
CA ILE A 151 -5.89 13.13 -9.44
C ILE A 151 -6.78 12.18 -10.26
N ALA A 152 -7.97 12.64 -10.65
CA ALA A 152 -8.95 11.81 -11.37
C ALA A 152 -8.54 11.50 -12.81
N SER A 153 -8.13 12.51 -13.58
CA SER A 153 -7.86 12.37 -15.02
C SER A 153 -6.77 11.32 -15.34
N PRO A 154 -5.64 11.22 -14.60
CA PRO A 154 -4.68 10.14 -14.81
C PRO A 154 -5.27 8.75 -14.56
N LEU A 155 -6.16 8.61 -13.56
CA LEU A 155 -6.83 7.33 -13.28
C LEU A 155 -7.83 6.96 -14.37
N LEU A 156 -8.61 7.93 -14.85
CA LEU A 156 -9.56 7.73 -15.96
C LEU A 156 -8.83 7.34 -17.25
N ARG A 157 -7.70 7.98 -17.56
CA ARG A 157 -6.87 7.60 -18.71
C ARG A 157 -6.33 6.18 -18.61
N GLY A 158 -5.92 5.77 -17.40
CA GLY A 158 -5.41 4.43 -17.15
C GLY A 158 -6.38 3.30 -17.48
N VAL A 159 -7.69 3.58 -17.59
CA VAL A 159 -8.71 2.61 -17.97
C VAL A 159 -9.28 2.80 -19.38
N LEU A 160 -8.73 3.71 -20.18
CA LEU A 160 -9.16 3.87 -21.57
C LEU A 160 -8.80 2.66 -22.45
N THR A 161 -7.86 1.84 -22.00
CA THR A 161 -7.47 0.59 -22.66
C THR A 161 -8.04 -0.65 -21.98
N ASP A 162 -9.03 -0.48 -21.09
CA ASP A 162 -9.62 -1.60 -20.34
C ASP A 162 -10.29 -2.64 -21.25
N ALA A 163 -10.32 -3.91 -20.83
CA ALA A 163 -11.02 -4.96 -21.58
C ALA A 163 -12.54 -4.71 -21.68
N SER A 164 -13.15 -4.09 -20.67
CA SER A 164 -14.59 -3.79 -20.66
C SER A 164 -14.89 -2.50 -21.43
N GLU A 165 -15.78 -2.60 -22.43
CA GLU A 165 -16.21 -1.45 -23.21
C GLU A 165 -16.92 -0.38 -22.37
N ASP A 166 -17.82 -0.78 -21.46
CA ASP A 166 -18.54 0.15 -20.61
C ASP A 166 -17.62 0.99 -19.71
N ILE A 167 -16.52 0.38 -19.24
CA ILE A 167 -15.50 1.07 -18.44
C ILE A 167 -14.78 2.12 -19.29
N ARG A 168 -14.38 1.76 -20.51
CA ARG A 168 -13.71 2.68 -21.44
C ARG A 168 -14.63 3.86 -21.80
N LEU A 169 -15.89 3.58 -22.16
CA LEU A 169 -16.86 4.61 -22.55
C LEU A 169 -17.18 5.56 -21.39
N LEU A 170 -17.36 5.03 -20.18
CA LEU A 170 -17.58 5.86 -19.00
C LEU A 170 -16.37 6.77 -18.72
N ALA A 171 -15.16 6.23 -18.77
CA ALA A 171 -13.94 7.00 -18.56
C ALA A 171 -13.74 8.08 -19.64
N TYR A 172 -14.02 7.76 -20.90
CA TYR A 172 -13.98 8.71 -22.01
C TYR A 172 -14.98 9.86 -21.78
N GLY A 173 -16.26 9.54 -21.51
CA GLY A 173 -17.28 10.56 -21.26
C GLY A 173 -16.96 11.45 -20.06
N MET A 174 -16.34 10.90 -19.01
CA MET A 174 -15.91 11.67 -17.84
C MET A 174 -14.73 12.60 -18.15
N LEU A 175 -13.77 12.18 -18.97
CA LEU A 175 -12.65 13.02 -19.42
C LEU A 175 -13.15 14.13 -20.35
N ASP A 176 -13.98 13.79 -21.33
CA ASP A 176 -14.58 14.74 -22.28
C ASP A 176 -15.41 15.80 -21.54
N SER A 177 -16.24 15.39 -20.57
CA SER A 177 -17.00 16.33 -19.75
C SER A 177 -16.11 17.30 -18.99
N LYS A 178 -14.99 16.84 -18.42
CA LYS A 178 -14.04 17.70 -17.70
C LYS A 178 -13.35 18.68 -18.65
N GLU A 179 -12.90 18.22 -19.81
CA GLU A 179 -12.30 19.06 -20.84
C GLU A 179 -13.28 20.13 -21.33
N LYS A 180 -14.52 19.73 -21.63
CA LYS A 180 -15.58 20.63 -22.07
C LYS A 180 -15.85 21.76 -21.08
N VAL A 181 -15.91 21.45 -19.77
CA VAL A 181 -16.11 22.48 -18.74
C VAL A 181 -15.02 23.55 -18.80
N ILE A 182 -13.76 23.16 -18.92
CA ILE A 182 -12.64 24.12 -19.01
C ILE A 182 -12.67 24.88 -20.33
N ASN A 183 -12.98 24.22 -21.45
CA ASN A 183 -13.08 24.88 -22.75
C ASN A 183 -14.22 25.91 -22.79
N ASP A 184 -15.36 25.62 -22.16
CA ASP A 184 -16.47 26.56 -22.01
C ASP A 184 -16.06 27.78 -21.16
N ASP A 185 -15.29 27.57 -20.10
CA ASP A 185 -14.69 28.65 -19.31
C ASP A 185 -13.70 29.49 -20.12
N ILE A 186 -12.84 28.85 -20.92
CA ILE A 186 -11.89 29.53 -21.82
C ILE A 186 -12.67 30.38 -22.83
N HIS A 187 -13.75 29.86 -23.39
CA HIS A 187 -14.57 30.60 -24.33
C HIS A 187 -15.15 31.86 -23.69
N ARG A 188 -15.75 31.74 -22.50
CA ARG A 188 -16.27 32.89 -21.74
C ARG A 188 -15.18 33.92 -21.41
N ALA A 189 -14.04 33.46 -20.87
CA ALA A 189 -12.93 34.34 -20.53
C ALA A 189 -12.33 35.03 -21.76
N SER A 190 -12.31 34.35 -22.91
CA SER A 190 -11.87 34.92 -24.20
C SER A 190 -12.81 36.01 -24.68
N GLN A 191 -14.13 35.83 -24.55
CA GLN A 191 -15.10 36.89 -24.84
C GLN A 191 -14.90 38.10 -23.92
N SER A 192 -14.80 37.89 -22.59
CA SER A 192 -14.56 38.97 -21.62
C SER A 192 -13.25 39.71 -21.90
N TYR A 193 -12.21 38.97 -22.27
CA TYR A 193 -10.97 39.56 -22.74
C TYR A 193 -11.26 40.45 -23.94
N GLN A 194 -11.81 39.91 -25.04
CA GLN A 194 -12.09 40.62 -26.30
C GLN A 194 -12.94 41.89 -26.15
N THR A 195 -13.91 41.90 -25.25
CA THR A 195 -14.78 43.07 -25.02
C THR A 195 -14.14 44.13 -24.11
N ALA A 196 -13.17 43.76 -23.27
CA ALA A 196 -12.47 44.71 -22.42
C ALA A 196 -11.60 45.67 -23.26
N ALA A 197 -11.61 46.95 -22.89
CA ALA A 197 -10.80 47.97 -23.55
C ALA A 197 -9.31 47.64 -23.46
N ALA A 198 -8.57 47.86 -24.55
CA ALA A 198 -7.12 47.64 -24.58
C ALA A 198 -6.42 48.48 -23.51
N GLY A 199 -5.49 47.87 -22.77
CA GLY A 199 -4.76 48.51 -21.68
C GLY A 199 -5.56 48.70 -20.38
N SER A 200 -6.85 48.32 -20.33
CA SER A 200 -7.62 48.40 -19.08
C SER A 200 -7.21 47.32 -18.08
N ALA A 201 -7.40 47.59 -16.78
CA ALA A 201 -7.21 46.60 -15.71
C ALA A 201 -8.06 45.34 -15.97
N ALA A 202 -9.31 45.50 -16.42
CA ALA A 202 -10.20 44.40 -16.79
C ALA A 202 -9.62 43.50 -17.90
N ARG A 203 -8.90 44.07 -18.87
CA ARG A 203 -8.22 43.31 -19.93
C ARG A 203 -7.05 42.51 -19.34
N GLY A 204 -6.32 43.07 -18.38
CA GLY A 204 -5.26 42.38 -17.62
C GLY A 204 -5.78 41.21 -16.78
N GLU A 205 -6.87 41.43 -16.03
CA GLU A 205 -7.54 40.38 -15.24
C GLU A 205 -8.08 39.25 -16.12
N ALA A 206 -8.71 39.59 -17.25
CA ALA A 206 -9.18 38.59 -18.21
C ALA A 206 -8.02 37.80 -18.84
N ALA A 207 -6.87 38.44 -19.10
CA ALA A 207 -5.66 37.74 -19.51
C ALA A 207 -5.14 36.78 -18.41
N ALA A 208 -5.08 37.23 -17.15
CA ALA A 208 -4.68 36.38 -16.04
C ALA A 208 -5.60 35.15 -15.91
N ARG A 209 -6.92 35.34 -16.07
CA ARG A 209 -7.90 34.26 -16.06
C ARG A 209 -7.70 33.27 -17.23
N LEU A 210 -7.41 33.76 -18.43
CA LEU A 210 -7.10 32.89 -19.57
C LEU A 210 -5.83 32.09 -19.32
N ALA A 211 -4.78 32.73 -18.79
CA ALA A 211 -3.55 32.05 -18.42
C ALA A 211 -3.80 30.89 -17.44
N ASP A 212 -4.64 31.12 -16.43
CA ASP A 212 -5.08 30.11 -15.47
C ASP A 212 -5.80 28.93 -16.13
N LEU A 213 -6.79 29.22 -16.97
CA LEU A 213 -7.61 28.18 -17.59
C LEU A 213 -6.81 27.29 -18.56
N TYR A 214 -5.94 27.89 -19.36
CA TYR A 214 -5.03 27.12 -20.21
C TYR A 214 -4.02 26.30 -19.39
N TRP A 215 -3.56 26.82 -18.25
CA TRP A 215 -2.72 26.05 -17.34
C TRP A 215 -3.48 24.88 -16.71
N GLU A 216 -4.75 25.06 -16.37
CA GLU A 216 -5.60 24.00 -15.80
C GLU A 216 -5.77 22.81 -16.76
N LEU A 217 -5.88 23.05 -18.07
CA LEU A 217 -5.87 21.96 -19.07
C LEU A 217 -4.61 21.09 -18.97
N VAL A 218 -3.46 21.72 -18.71
CA VAL A 218 -2.17 21.03 -18.56
C VAL A 218 -2.05 20.37 -17.19
N TYR A 219 -2.41 21.08 -16.13
CA TYR A 219 -2.29 20.64 -14.75
C TYR A 219 -3.20 19.44 -14.44
N GLN A 220 -4.41 19.43 -15.00
CA GLN A 220 -5.32 18.29 -14.91
C GLN A 220 -5.03 17.21 -15.97
N GLU A 221 -3.97 17.39 -16.76
CA GLU A 221 -3.56 16.51 -17.84
C GLU A 221 -4.70 16.21 -18.84
N LEU A 222 -5.60 17.17 -19.07
CA LEU A 222 -6.69 17.02 -20.05
C LEU A 222 -6.16 17.23 -21.47
N ALA A 223 -5.21 18.15 -21.64
CA ALA A 223 -4.48 18.33 -22.88
C ALA A 223 -3.25 17.41 -22.96
N GLN A 224 -3.06 16.73 -24.09
CA GLN A 224 -1.91 15.84 -24.36
C GLN A 224 -1.21 16.20 -25.68
N GLY A 225 0.05 15.76 -25.84
CA GLY A 225 0.82 15.95 -27.07
C GLY A 225 0.83 17.40 -27.57
N ASP A 226 0.41 17.59 -28.81
CA ASP A 226 0.35 18.90 -29.45
C ASP A 226 -0.64 19.86 -28.76
N LEU A 227 -1.78 19.35 -28.28
CA LEU A 227 -2.75 20.15 -27.55
C LEU A 227 -2.19 20.65 -26.22
N ARG A 228 -1.41 19.82 -25.52
CA ARG A 228 -0.69 20.23 -24.31
C ARG A 228 0.28 21.36 -24.61
N THR A 229 1.04 21.22 -25.69
CA THR A 229 2.03 22.22 -26.11
C THR A 229 1.35 23.53 -26.52
N HIS A 230 0.21 23.45 -27.22
CA HIS A 230 -0.61 24.61 -27.54
C HIS A 230 -1.12 25.31 -26.27
N ALA A 231 -1.71 24.55 -25.33
CA ALA A 231 -2.20 25.10 -24.07
C ALA A 231 -1.09 25.78 -23.24
N LEU A 232 0.12 25.20 -23.20
CA LEU A 232 1.28 25.82 -22.56
C LEU A 232 1.65 27.17 -23.21
N ARG A 233 1.70 27.22 -24.55
CA ARG A 233 2.03 28.47 -25.29
C ARG A 233 0.97 29.54 -25.08
N GLU A 234 -0.30 29.18 -25.09
CA GLU A 234 -1.41 30.10 -24.84
C GLU A 234 -1.37 30.62 -23.40
N SER A 235 -1.17 29.73 -22.42
CA SER A 235 -1.01 30.12 -21.01
C SER A 235 0.18 31.07 -20.83
N LEU A 236 1.32 30.80 -21.48
CA LEU A 236 2.50 31.67 -21.46
C LEU A 236 2.21 33.04 -22.08
N ARG A 237 1.55 33.07 -23.24
CA ARG A 237 1.15 34.30 -23.91
C ARG A 237 0.33 35.18 -22.98
N PHE A 238 -0.75 34.64 -22.41
CA PHE A 238 -1.63 35.40 -21.53
C PHE A 238 -0.96 35.76 -20.19
N THR A 239 -0.05 34.93 -19.68
CA THR A 239 0.76 35.27 -18.49
C THR A 239 1.63 36.49 -18.74
N ARG A 240 2.29 36.57 -19.92
CA ARG A 240 3.10 37.74 -20.30
C ARG A 240 2.24 39.01 -20.42
N MET A 241 1.02 38.89 -20.95
CA MET A 241 0.09 40.02 -21.03
C MET A 241 -0.40 40.47 -19.65
N ALA A 242 -0.70 39.53 -18.76
CA ALA A 242 -1.09 39.83 -17.38
C ALA A 242 0.05 40.52 -16.61
N LEU A 243 1.30 40.04 -16.76
CA LEU A 243 2.49 40.67 -16.17
C LEU A 243 2.71 42.10 -16.70
N ALA A 244 2.53 42.31 -18.01
CA ALA A 244 2.65 43.65 -18.60
C ALA A 244 1.60 44.62 -18.04
N ALA A 245 0.36 44.16 -17.83
CA ALA A 245 -0.69 44.97 -17.22
C ALA A 245 -0.48 45.21 -15.71
N ALA A 246 0.11 44.24 -15.01
CA ALA A 246 0.38 44.33 -13.57
C ALA A 246 1.55 45.25 -13.23
N ALA A 247 2.49 45.47 -14.16
CA ALA A 247 3.67 46.33 -13.97
C ALA A 247 3.32 47.76 -13.55
N GLU A 248 2.12 48.24 -13.87
CA GLU A 248 1.64 49.60 -13.55
C GLU A 248 0.99 49.71 -12.16
N SER A 249 0.59 48.59 -11.53
CA SER A 249 -0.24 48.59 -10.31
C SER A 249 0.39 47.88 -9.12
N ALA A 250 0.90 46.66 -9.32
CA ALA A 250 1.69 45.90 -8.34
C ALA A 250 2.24 44.63 -9.00
N ASP A 251 3.54 44.40 -8.85
CA ASP A 251 4.19 43.20 -9.38
C ASP A 251 3.77 41.95 -8.57
N ASP A 252 3.21 40.93 -9.22
CA ASP A 252 2.64 39.74 -8.57
C ASP A 252 3.61 38.56 -8.58
N ALA A 253 4.08 38.17 -7.40
CA ALA A 253 4.96 37.04 -7.19
C ALA A 253 4.39 35.71 -7.72
N ALA A 254 3.06 35.51 -7.64
CA ALA A 254 2.40 34.30 -8.10
C ALA A 254 2.38 34.20 -9.64
N LEU A 255 2.20 35.31 -10.34
CA LEU A 255 2.30 35.38 -11.80
C LEU A 255 3.71 35.06 -12.28
N HIS A 256 4.75 35.55 -11.60
CA HIS A 256 6.15 35.20 -11.93
C HIS A 256 6.46 33.73 -11.67
N LEU A 257 5.95 33.14 -10.59
CA LEU A 257 6.06 31.69 -10.38
C LEU A 257 5.41 30.90 -11.53
N ARG A 258 4.21 31.30 -11.97
CA ARG A 258 3.52 30.67 -13.10
C ARG A 258 4.34 30.83 -14.39
N HIS A 259 4.87 32.03 -14.64
CA HIS A 259 5.71 32.33 -15.79
C HIS A 259 6.91 31.39 -15.85
N GLY A 260 7.64 31.24 -14.74
CA GLY A 260 8.76 30.30 -14.65
C GLY A 260 8.37 28.85 -14.95
N ARG A 261 7.25 28.37 -14.37
CA ARG A 261 6.77 26.99 -14.60
C ARG A 261 6.40 26.73 -16.06
N LEU A 262 5.80 27.73 -16.72
CA LEU A 262 5.43 27.64 -18.14
C LEU A 262 6.67 27.61 -19.04
N LEU A 263 7.64 28.50 -18.79
CA LEU A 263 8.91 28.53 -19.51
C LEU A 263 9.68 27.23 -19.35
N GLN A 264 9.77 26.71 -18.13
CA GLN A 264 10.41 25.44 -17.83
C GLN A 264 9.71 24.27 -18.55
N ALA A 265 8.37 24.23 -18.53
CA ALA A 265 7.60 23.21 -19.23
C ALA A 265 7.71 23.27 -20.77
N LEU A 266 8.14 24.42 -21.31
CA LEU A 266 8.44 24.67 -22.72
C LEU A 266 9.94 24.56 -23.04
N SER A 267 10.74 23.99 -22.14
CA SER A 267 12.18 23.80 -22.29
C SER A 267 12.96 25.12 -22.49
N GLN A 268 12.56 26.18 -21.78
CA GLN A 268 13.26 27.48 -21.74
C GLN A 268 13.84 27.74 -20.33
N PRO A 269 14.87 26.98 -19.91
CA PRO A 269 15.35 26.98 -18.53
C PRO A 269 15.94 28.32 -18.07
N GLU A 270 16.69 29.02 -18.93
CA GLU A 270 17.31 30.30 -18.59
C GLU A 270 16.26 31.40 -18.31
N GLU A 271 15.24 31.51 -19.16
CA GLU A 271 14.13 32.44 -18.93
C GLU A 271 13.34 32.04 -17.67
N ALA A 272 13.14 30.74 -17.44
CA ALA A 272 12.44 30.24 -16.27
C ALA A 272 13.16 30.64 -14.97
N ARG A 273 14.49 30.52 -14.94
CA ARG A 273 15.34 30.94 -13.83
C ARG A 273 15.15 32.41 -13.48
N LEU A 274 15.13 33.29 -14.49
CA LEU A 274 14.90 34.73 -14.29
C LEU A 274 13.52 35.01 -13.69
N ALA A 275 12.48 34.33 -14.17
CA ALA A 275 11.13 34.45 -13.62
C ALA A 275 11.04 33.98 -12.16
N TYR A 276 11.69 32.85 -11.82
CA TYR A 276 11.76 32.36 -10.45
C TYR A 276 12.53 33.30 -9.52
N ALA A 277 13.65 33.85 -9.97
CA ALA A 277 14.41 34.85 -9.21
C ALA A 277 13.57 36.10 -8.92
N ARG A 278 12.77 36.55 -9.90
CA ARG A 278 11.83 37.67 -9.70
C ARG A 278 10.74 37.33 -8.68
N ALA A 279 10.14 36.14 -8.76
CA ALA A 279 9.14 35.70 -7.79
C ALA A 279 9.69 35.62 -6.35
N LEU A 280 10.94 35.16 -6.17
CA LEU A 280 11.64 35.19 -4.88
C LEU A 280 11.85 36.62 -4.38
N ALA A 281 12.31 37.53 -5.25
CA ALA A 281 12.54 38.93 -4.90
C ALA A 281 11.25 39.64 -4.44
N LEU A 282 10.09 39.20 -4.94
CA LEU A 282 8.77 39.68 -4.55
C LEU A 282 8.23 39.01 -3.26
N GLY A 283 9.04 38.21 -2.57
CA GLY A 283 8.72 37.63 -1.27
C GLY A 283 8.03 36.27 -1.30
N MET A 284 8.00 35.58 -2.44
CA MET A 284 7.46 34.22 -2.49
C MET A 284 8.30 33.27 -1.62
N PRO A 285 7.69 32.40 -0.79
CA PRO A 285 8.44 31.50 0.08
C PRO A 285 9.41 30.59 -0.68
N LYS A 286 10.65 30.48 -0.18
CA LYS A 286 11.70 29.60 -0.71
C LYS A 286 11.20 28.16 -0.88
N THR A 287 10.42 27.64 0.07
CA THR A 287 9.83 26.29 0.03
C THR A 287 8.96 26.02 -1.21
N ARG A 288 8.47 27.07 -1.88
CA ARG A 288 7.64 26.97 -3.09
C ARG A 288 8.45 27.08 -4.38
N ILE A 289 9.55 27.83 -4.38
CA ILE A 289 10.34 28.15 -5.60
C ILE A 289 11.62 27.31 -5.69
N VAL A 290 12.33 27.11 -4.59
CA VAL A 290 13.65 26.45 -4.61
C VAL A 290 13.61 25.05 -5.25
N PRO A 291 12.55 24.21 -5.07
CA PRO A 291 12.45 22.95 -5.80
C PRO A 291 12.47 23.12 -7.33
N TYR A 292 11.84 24.17 -7.86
CA TYR A 292 11.83 24.46 -9.29
C TYR A 292 13.16 25.04 -9.78
N LEU A 293 13.82 25.90 -8.99
CA LEU A 293 15.17 26.37 -9.32
C LEU A 293 16.17 25.21 -9.39
N ALA A 294 16.08 24.26 -8.46
CA ALA A 294 16.94 23.08 -8.47
C ALA A 294 16.65 22.17 -9.66
N GLU A 295 15.39 22.03 -10.07
CA GLU A 295 15.04 21.30 -11.29
C GLU A 295 15.61 21.97 -12.54
N VAL A 296 15.60 23.30 -12.63
CA VAL A 296 16.24 24.07 -13.71
C VAL A 296 17.76 23.88 -13.72
N ALA A 297 18.42 23.98 -12.55
CA ALA A 297 19.86 23.75 -12.42
C ALA A 297 20.24 22.31 -12.82
N PHE A 298 19.45 21.33 -12.42
CA PHE A 298 19.65 19.93 -12.82
C PHE A 298 19.53 19.74 -14.34
N ALA A 299 18.51 20.36 -14.97
CA ALA A 299 18.29 20.26 -16.40
C ALA A 299 19.39 20.93 -17.25
N THR A 300 20.06 21.94 -16.69
CA THR A 300 21.19 22.66 -17.32
C THR A 300 22.56 22.06 -16.99
N GLY A 301 22.61 21.06 -16.10
CA GLY A 301 23.83 20.37 -15.71
C GLY A 301 24.63 21.05 -14.59
N ASP A 302 24.10 22.10 -13.96
CA ASP A 302 24.72 22.77 -12.82
C ASP A 302 24.41 22.04 -11.50
N TYR A 303 25.11 20.92 -11.28
CA TYR A 303 24.91 20.10 -10.09
C TYR A 303 25.43 20.73 -8.80
N ASP A 304 26.33 21.71 -8.89
CA ASP A 304 26.81 22.46 -7.73
C ASP A 304 25.72 23.36 -7.18
N GLU A 305 24.99 24.03 -8.07
CA GLU A 305 23.83 24.82 -7.70
C GLU A 305 22.68 23.94 -7.16
N VAL A 306 22.43 22.76 -7.75
CA VAL A 306 21.44 21.81 -7.20
C VAL A 306 21.76 21.47 -5.74
N ARG A 307 23.03 21.16 -5.42
CA ARG A 307 23.46 20.88 -4.05
C ARG A 307 23.23 22.07 -3.12
N ALA A 308 23.61 23.27 -3.54
CA ALA A 308 23.41 24.48 -2.75
C ALA A 308 21.92 24.72 -2.44
N LEU A 309 21.06 24.62 -3.46
CA LEU A 309 19.62 24.81 -3.33
C LEU A 309 18.95 23.73 -2.47
N MET A 310 19.37 22.47 -2.59
CA MET A 310 18.85 21.38 -1.76
C MET A 310 19.33 21.48 -0.31
N GLY A 311 20.58 21.91 -0.06
CA GLY A 311 21.07 22.20 1.29
C GLY A 311 20.29 23.32 1.97
N ASP A 312 19.94 24.39 1.23
CA ASP A 312 19.06 25.46 1.69
C ASP A 312 17.67 24.94 2.13
N LEU A 313 17.21 23.84 1.53
CA LEU A 313 15.92 23.18 1.83
C LEU A 313 15.98 22.17 2.99
N ASP A 314 17.16 21.69 3.40
CA ASP A 314 17.29 20.65 4.44
C ASP A 314 16.75 21.11 5.81
N ASN A 315 16.81 22.42 6.07
CA ASN A 315 16.26 23.05 7.26
C ASN A 315 14.71 23.05 7.31
N TRP A 316 14.02 22.62 6.24
CA TRP A 316 12.57 22.69 6.11
C TRP A 316 11.93 21.31 6.22
N GLN A 317 11.53 20.95 7.44
CA GLN A 317 10.80 19.70 7.74
C GLN A 317 9.42 19.60 7.05
N SER A 318 8.96 20.65 6.37
CA SER A 318 7.62 20.77 5.78
C SER A 318 7.45 20.10 4.41
N LEU A 319 8.48 19.43 3.86
CA LEU A 319 8.47 18.85 2.52
C LEU A 319 8.71 17.32 2.52
N PRO A 320 7.78 16.51 3.09
CA PRO A 320 8.00 15.06 3.27
C PRO A 320 8.18 14.28 1.96
N ARG A 321 7.61 14.73 0.84
CA ARG A 321 7.79 14.09 -0.46
C ARG A 321 9.17 14.34 -1.09
N LEU A 322 9.81 15.46 -0.73
CA LEU A 322 11.11 15.85 -1.28
C LEU A 322 12.27 15.39 -0.40
N GLN A 323 12.00 14.92 0.83
CA GLN A 323 13.01 14.43 1.77
C GLN A 323 14.03 13.45 1.15
N PRO A 324 13.63 12.44 0.36
CA PRO A 324 14.62 11.54 -0.26
C PRO A 324 15.59 12.26 -1.23
N VAL A 325 15.08 13.25 -1.96
CA VAL A 325 15.88 14.02 -2.93
C VAL A 325 16.77 15.02 -2.23
N ILE A 326 16.23 15.73 -1.22
CA ILE A 326 17.00 16.64 -0.37
C ILE A 326 18.15 15.88 0.30
N ALA A 327 17.86 14.74 0.94
CA ALA A 327 18.85 13.90 1.60
C ALA A 327 19.89 13.30 0.65
N TYR A 328 19.57 13.12 -0.64
CA TYR A 328 20.54 12.66 -1.64
C TYR A 328 21.54 13.77 -1.96
N TRP A 329 21.05 14.98 -2.22
CA TRP A 329 21.88 16.12 -2.64
C TRP A 329 22.57 16.83 -1.46
N SER A 330 22.11 16.63 -0.22
CA SER A 330 22.75 17.18 0.99
C SER A 330 23.85 16.29 1.57
N ARG A 331 24.01 15.05 1.08
CA ARG A 331 25.13 14.18 1.46
C ARG A 331 26.40 14.69 0.78
N THR A 332 27.33 15.16 1.61
CA THR A 332 28.70 15.52 1.23
C THR A 332 29.53 14.29 0.92
#